data_AF-A0A3D3MNA5-F1
#
_entry.id   AF-A0A3D3MNA5-F1
#
_cell.length_a   1.000
_cell.length_b   1.000
_cell.length_c   1.000
_cell.angle_alpha   90.00
_cell.angle_beta   90.00
_cell.angle_gamma   90.00
#
_symmetry.space_group_name_H-M   'P 1'
#
loop_
_entity.id
_entity.type
_entity.pdbx_description
1 polymer ?
#
loop_
_entity_poly.entity_id
_entity_poly.type
_entity_poly.pdbx_seq_one_letter_code
_entity_poly.pdbx_strand_id
1 'polypeptide(L)'
;MKNSIMFILGIVISLLFLVFPSPILEWFYDDNEFSNAMWNESLYFIAALATVGVAWLMALGFYYVIDSVRFSRWYHWLIMAGAAAIISPILVYILIDYVLSSGGYDLSTQLFNFCMRDVLIELMLFVVVSFSIRWWSVNCRHTPIPE
;
A
#
# COMPACT_ATOMS: atom_id res chain seq x y z
N MET A 1 18.59 18.10 6.66
CA MET A 1 18.80 16.86 7.45
C MET A 1 17.50 16.18 7.85
N LYS A 2 16.56 16.87 8.52
CA LYS A 2 15.26 16.30 8.93
C LYS A 2 14.47 15.61 7.80
N ASN A 3 14.39 16.24 6.62
CA ASN A 3 13.62 15.72 5.49
C ASN A 3 14.22 14.40 4.94
N SER A 4 15.55 14.34 4.84
CA SER A 4 16.26 13.12 4.42
C SER A 4 16.05 11.96 5.41
N ILE A 5 15.97 12.26 6.71
CA ILE A 5 15.68 11.24 7.74
C ILE A 5 14.27 10.67 7.54
N MET A 6 13.27 11.53 7.29
CA MET A 6 11.89 11.08 7.05
C MET A 6 11.78 10.20 5.80
N PHE A 7 12.50 10.53 4.74
CA PHE A 7 12.56 9.72 3.53
C PHE A 7 13.18 8.34 3.79
N ILE A 8 14.33 8.30 4.47
CA ILE A 8 14.98 7.03 4.84
C ILE A 8 14.04 6.18 5.70
N LEU A 9 13.33 6.79 6.67
CA LEU A 9 12.36 6.08 7.49
C LEU A 9 11.21 5.49 6.65
N GLY A 10 10.67 6.23 5.68
CA GLY A 10 9.64 5.71 4.78
C GLY A 10 10.11 4.51 3.95
N ILE A 11 11.34 4.56 3.44
CA ILE A 11 11.98 3.42 2.75
C ILE A 11 12.13 2.24 3.71
N VAL A 12 12.71 2.45 4.89
CA VAL A 12 12.95 1.38 5.87
C VAL A 12 11.63 0.72 6.28
N ILE A 13 10.57 1.48 6.54
CA ILE A 13 9.26 0.93 6.90
C ILE A 13 8.69 0.08 5.74
N SER A 14 8.81 0.57 4.50
CA SER A 14 8.36 -0.18 3.31
C SER A 14 9.15 -1.48 3.14
N LEU A 15 10.48 -1.44 3.33
CA LEU A 15 11.34 -2.62 3.26
C LEU A 15 11.05 -3.61 4.39
N LEU A 16 10.80 -3.15 5.61
CA LEU A 16 10.42 -4.02 6.72
C LEU A 16 9.12 -4.76 6.42
N PHE A 17 8.14 -4.09 5.82
CA PHE A 17 6.91 -4.75 5.39
C PHE A 17 7.15 -5.80 4.29
N LEU A 18 8.04 -5.53 3.34
CA LEU A 18 8.42 -6.51 2.30
C LEU A 18 9.22 -7.71 2.84
N VAL A 19 10.02 -7.52 3.90
CA VAL A 19 10.81 -8.59 4.52
C VAL A 19 9.95 -9.45 5.45
N PHE A 20 8.96 -8.86 6.11
CA PHE A 20 8.08 -9.54 7.06
C PHE A 20 6.59 -9.45 6.68
N PRO A 21 6.20 -9.84 5.44
CA PRO A 21 4.85 -9.62 4.96
C PRO A 21 3.83 -10.53 5.67
N SER A 22 4.12 -11.83 5.80
CA SER A 22 3.25 -12.81 6.46
C SER A 22 2.85 -12.40 7.88
N PRO A 23 3.77 -12.17 8.84
CA PRO A 23 3.38 -11.87 10.21
C PRO A 23 2.61 -10.55 10.34
N ILE A 24 2.83 -9.60 9.42
CA ILE A 24 2.09 -8.34 9.40
C ILE A 24 0.69 -8.55 8.83
N LEU A 25 0.56 -9.24 7.70
CA LEU A 25 -0.70 -9.48 7.01
C LEU A 25 -1.63 -10.43 7.79
N GLU A 26 -1.07 -11.50 8.36
CA GLU A 26 -1.81 -12.45 9.21
C GLU A 26 -2.34 -11.80 10.50
N TRP A 27 -1.69 -10.74 10.99
CA TRP A 27 -2.21 -9.98 12.12
C TRP A 27 -3.59 -9.34 11.83
N PHE A 28 -3.88 -9.05 10.57
CA PHE A 28 -5.16 -8.49 10.14
C PHE A 28 -6.15 -9.54 9.65
N TYR A 29 -5.66 -10.63 9.07
CA TYR A 29 -6.48 -11.74 8.59
C TYR A 29 -5.72 -13.05 8.66
N ASP A 30 -6.16 -13.94 9.55
CA ASP A 30 -5.63 -15.29 9.69
C ASP A 30 -6.76 -16.31 9.54
N ASP A 31 -6.56 -17.25 8.61
CA ASP A 31 -7.41 -18.41 8.39
C ASP A 31 -6.51 -19.59 8.01
N ASN A 32 -6.61 -20.70 8.73
CA ASN A 32 -5.64 -21.80 8.60
C ASN A 32 -5.48 -22.32 7.16
N GLU A 33 -6.56 -22.45 6.39
CA GLU A 33 -6.47 -22.98 5.03
C GLU A 33 -5.89 -21.93 4.08
N PHE A 34 -6.38 -20.70 4.16
CA PHE A 34 -5.91 -19.58 3.36
C PHE A 34 -4.45 -19.21 3.64
N SER A 35 -4.08 -19.08 4.92
CA SER A 35 -2.73 -18.73 5.37
C SER A 35 -1.71 -19.76 4.90
N ASN A 36 -2.05 -21.05 4.95
CA ASN A 36 -1.18 -22.11 4.43
C ASN A 36 -0.99 -22.02 2.91
N ALA A 37 -2.06 -21.76 2.14
CA ALA A 37 -1.96 -21.59 0.70
C ALA A 37 -1.10 -20.36 0.32
N MET A 38 -1.33 -19.24 1.01
CA MET A 38 -0.56 -18.01 0.83
C MET A 38 0.93 -18.18 1.14
N TRP A 39 1.27 -18.98 2.17
CA TRP A 39 2.65 -19.31 2.52
C TRP A 39 3.33 -20.20 1.48
N ASN A 40 2.69 -21.32 1.12
CA ASN A 40 3.26 -22.32 0.23
C ASN A 40 3.56 -21.75 -1.17
N GLU A 41 2.68 -20.86 -1.65
CA GLU A 41 2.81 -20.22 -2.96
C GLU A 41 3.55 -18.87 -2.90
N SER A 42 4.15 -18.51 -1.74
CA SER A 42 4.89 -17.24 -1.54
C SER A 42 4.09 -15.96 -1.86
N LEU A 43 2.76 -16.03 -1.69
CA LEU A 43 1.83 -14.97 -2.12
C LEU A 43 1.79 -13.77 -1.16
N TYR A 44 2.20 -13.95 0.10
CA TYR A 44 2.36 -12.83 1.04
C TYR A 44 3.33 -11.76 0.53
N PHE A 45 4.44 -12.19 -0.09
CA PHE A 45 5.40 -11.25 -0.67
C PHE A 45 4.81 -10.51 -1.87
N ILE A 46 4.04 -11.21 -2.71
CA ILE A 46 3.35 -10.62 -3.87
C ILE A 46 2.33 -9.57 -3.41
N ALA A 47 1.54 -9.89 -2.38
CA ALA A 47 0.61 -8.96 -1.76
C ALA A 47 1.33 -7.70 -1.29
N ALA A 48 2.35 -7.85 -0.44
CA ALA A 48 3.09 -6.73 0.12
C ALA A 48 3.78 -5.88 -0.95
N LEU A 49 4.31 -6.50 -2.01
CA LEU A 49 4.92 -5.79 -3.12
C LEU A 49 3.92 -4.92 -3.88
N ALA A 50 2.72 -5.46 -4.15
CA ALA A 50 1.64 -4.71 -4.79
C ALA A 50 1.19 -3.53 -3.91
N THR A 51 0.91 -3.77 -2.63
CA THR A 51 0.50 -2.75 -1.65
C THR A 51 1.56 -1.63 -1.55
N VAL A 52 2.83 -1.96 -1.30
CA VAL A 52 3.92 -0.96 -1.29
C VAL A 52 4.02 -0.21 -2.61
N GLY A 53 3.95 -0.93 -3.73
CA GLY A 53 4.03 -0.33 -5.06
C GLY A 53 2.95 0.73 -5.28
N VAL A 54 1.69 0.41 -4.97
CA VAL A 54 0.56 1.34 -5.12
C VAL A 54 0.71 2.54 -4.19
N ALA A 55 1.05 2.35 -2.92
CA ALA A 55 1.26 3.44 -1.97
C ALA A 55 2.32 4.44 -2.47
N TRP A 56 3.46 3.94 -2.98
CA TRP A 56 4.52 4.78 -3.54
C TRP A 56 4.10 5.46 -4.84
N LEU A 57 3.48 4.74 -5.78
CA LEU A 57 3.04 5.31 -7.05
C LEU A 57 2.03 6.45 -6.85
N MET A 58 1.08 6.26 -5.94
CA MET A 58 0.04 7.25 -5.66
C MET A 58 0.63 8.49 -4.96
N ALA A 59 1.53 8.28 -4.00
CA ALA A 59 2.20 9.39 -3.31
C ALA A 59 3.12 10.16 -4.28
N LEU A 60 3.93 9.46 -5.08
CA LEU A 60 4.79 10.07 -6.10
C LEU A 60 3.96 10.84 -7.14
N GLY A 61 2.85 10.26 -7.57
CA GLY A 61 1.89 10.88 -8.48
C GLY A 61 1.39 12.22 -7.94
N PHE A 62 1.03 12.28 -6.66
CA PHE A 62 0.54 13.52 -6.04
C PHE A 62 1.62 14.59 -5.91
N TYR A 63 2.79 14.23 -5.36
CA TYR A 63 3.81 15.21 -4.97
C TYR A 63 4.76 15.62 -6.09
N TYR A 64 4.91 14.82 -7.15
CA TYR A 64 5.92 15.06 -8.19
C TYR A 64 5.39 15.00 -9.62
N VAL A 65 4.27 14.32 -9.88
CA VAL A 65 3.66 14.29 -11.22
C VAL A 65 2.61 15.39 -11.36
N ILE A 66 1.64 15.44 -10.43
CA ILE A 66 0.60 16.47 -10.42
C ILE A 66 1.20 17.80 -9.97
N ASP A 67 1.94 17.80 -8.85
CA ASP A 67 2.63 18.93 -8.21
C ASP A 67 2.15 20.32 -8.66
N SER A 68 0.91 20.67 -8.35
CA SER A 68 0.24 21.86 -8.86
C SER A 68 -0.51 22.60 -7.76
N VAL A 69 -0.42 23.94 -7.77
CA VAL A 69 -1.09 24.82 -6.80
C VAL A 69 -2.62 24.61 -6.79
N ARG A 70 -3.21 24.24 -7.94
CA ARG A 70 -4.65 23.95 -8.01
C ARG A 70 -5.02 22.68 -7.22
N PHE A 71 -4.09 21.73 -7.11
CA PHE A 71 -4.28 20.42 -6.52
C PHE A 71 -3.62 20.27 -5.13
N SER A 72 -3.02 21.33 -4.57
CA SER A 72 -2.32 21.32 -3.27
C SER A 72 -3.28 21.46 -2.06
N ARG A 73 -4.39 20.72 -2.05
CA ARG A 73 -5.39 20.76 -0.96
C ARG A 73 -5.59 19.38 -0.35
N TRP A 74 -5.90 19.34 0.94
CA TRP A 74 -6.01 18.10 1.73
C TRP A 74 -7.01 17.09 1.13
N TYR A 75 -8.09 17.55 0.50
CA TYR A 75 -9.06 16.65 -0.12
C TYR A 75 -8.56 16.03 -1.43
N HIS A 76 -7.67 16.69 -2.19
CA HIS A 76 -7.02 16.04 -3.35
C HIS A 76 -6.06 14.95 -2.90
N TRP A 77 -5.36 15.20 -1.78
CA TRP A 77 -4.56 14.16 -1.14
C TRP A 77 -5.42 12.98 -0.66
N LEU A 78 -6.61 13.23 -0.10
CA LEU A 78 -7.55 12.16 0.25
C LEU A 78 -8.08 11.41 -0.97
N ILE A 79 -8.28 12.07 -2.10
CA ILE A 79 -8.65 11.38 -3.34
C ILE A 79 -7.53 10.40 -3.75
N MET A 80 -6.26 10.79 -3.61
CA MET A 80 -5.13 9.90 -3.87
C MET A 80 -5.06 8.73 -2.88
N ALA A 81 -5.29 9.00 -1.59
CA ALA A 81 -5.37 7.96 -0.56
C ALA A 81 -6.53 6.98 -0.84
N GLY A 82 -7.70 7.49 -1.20
CA GLY A 82 -8.87 6.69 -1.54
C GLY A 82 -8.67 5.87 -2.81
N ALA A 83 -8.01 6.43 -3.83
CA ALA A 83 -7.65 5.70 -5.02
C ALA A 83 -6.62 4.60 -4.73
N ALA A 84 -5.60 4.86 -3.89
CA ALA A 84 -4.66 3.85 -3.43
C ALA A 84 -5.39 2.68 -2.73
N ALA A 85 -6.28 3.02 -1.78
CA ALA A 85 -7.10 2.08 -1.03
C ALA A 85 -8.07 1.24 -1.89
N ILE A 86 -8.38 1.65 -3.11
CA ILE A 86 -9.18 0.88 -4.07
C ILE A 86 -8.28 0.08 -5.00
N ILE A 87 -7.22 0.69 -5.52
CA ILE A 87 -6.33 0.08 -6.53
C ILE A 87 -5.54 -1.07 -5.93
N SER A 88 -4.98 -0.91 -4.71
CA SER A 88 -4.20 -1.97 -4.05
C SER A 88 -4.97 -3.27 -3.89
N PRO A 89 -6.11 -3.33 -3.19
CA PRO A 89 -6.81 -4.60 -2.96
C PRO A 89 -7.33 -5.23 -4.25
N ILE A 90 -7.67 -4.45 -5.28
CA ILE A 90 -8.05 -4.98 -6.60
C ILE A 90 -6.84 -5.66 -7.25
N LEU A 91 -5.68 -4.99 -7.25
CA LEU A 91 -4.46 -5.54 -7.83
C LEU A 91 -4.00 -6.80 -7.08
N VAL A 92 -4.01 -6.76 -5.75
CA VAL A 92 -3.72 -7.91 -4.87
C VAL A 92 -4.66 -9.07 -5.18
N TYR A 93 -5.97 -8.82 -5.27
CA TYR A 93 -6.95 -9.85 -5.60
C TYR A 93 -6.62 -10.50 -6.95
N ILE A 94 -6.43 -9.70 -8.01
CA ILE A 94 -6.15 -10.23 -9.36
C ILE A 94 -4.88 -11.09 -9.37
N LEU A 95 -3.81 -10.63 -8.73
CA LEU A 95 -2.53 -11.34 -8.74
C LEU A 95 -2.59 -12.66 -7.97
N ILE A 96 -3.28 -12.67 -6.82
CA ILE A 96 -3.35 -13.84 -5.94
C ILE A 96 -4.39 -14.85 -6.43
N ASP A 97 -5.56 -14.39 -6.83
CA ASP A 97 -6.65 -15.23 -7.36
C ASP A 97 -6.17 -16.02 -8.58
N TYR A 98 -5.37 -15.39 -9.45
CA TYR A 98 -4.76 -16.06 -10.59
C TYR A 98 -3.92 -17.27 -10.18
N VAL A 99 -3.04 -17.11 -9.18
CA VAL A 99 -2.16 -18.20 -8.73
C VAL A 99 -2.97 -19.28 -8.01
N LEU A 100 -3.83 -18.90 -7.06
CA LEU A 100 -4.63 -19.84 -6.27
C LEU A 100 -5.60 -20.66 -7.14
N SER A 101 -6.34 -20.00 -8.03
CA SER A 101 -7.27 -20.69 -8.93
C SER A 101 -6.55 -21.63 -9.90
N SER A 102 -5.37 -21.22 -10.40
CA SER A 102 -4.54 -22.08 -11.27
C SER A 102 -3.98 -23.30 -10.53
N GLY A 103 -3.77 -23.18 -9.21
CA GLY A 103 -3.35 -24.26 -8.32
C GLY A 103 -4.50 -25.18 -7.84
N GLY A 104 -5.75 -24.87 -8.20
CA GLY A 104 -6.93 -25.65 -7.80
C GLY A 104 -7.48 -25.31 -6.41
N TYR A 105 -7.08 -24.19 -5.83
CA TYR A 105 -7.63 -23.70 -4.56
C TYR A 105 -8.96 -22.96 -4.77
N ASP A 106 -9.98 -23.30 -4.00
CA ASP A 106 -11.26 -22.56 -3.95
C ASP A 106 -11.31 -21.66 -2.71
N LEU A 107 -10.56 -20.56 -2.75
CA LEU A 107 -10.34 -19.64 -1.62
C LEU A 107 -10.76 -18.19 -1.94
N SER A 108 -11.62 -17.99 -2.94
CA SER A 108 -12.03 -16.66 -3.43
C SER A 108 -12.68 -15.80 -2.35
N THR A 109 -13.47 -16.41 -1.45
CA THR A 109 -14.14 -15.70 -0.34
C THR A 109 -13.13 -15.24 0.71
N GLN A 110 -12.17 -16.09 1.05
CA GLN A 110 -11.09 -15.79 2.00
C GLN A 110 -10.20 -14.69 1.43
N LEU A 111 -9.85 -14.77 0.15
CA LEU A 111 -9.09 -13.74 -0.55
C LEU A 111 -9.82 -12.40 -0.57
N PHE A 112 -11.14 -12.38 -0.82
CA PHE A 112 -11.91 -11.15 -0.74
C PHE A 112 -11.84 -10.52 0.66
N ASN A 113 -12.01 -11.31 1.72
CA ASN A 113 -11.93 -10.83 3.10
C ASN A 113 -10.53 -10.31 3.44
N PHE A 114 -9.49 -11.00 2.97
CA PHE A 114 -8.09 -10.57 3.08
C PHE A 114 -7.89 -9.21 2.40
N CYS A 115 -8.34 -9.03 1.16
CA CYS A 115 -8.23 -7.75 0.44
C CYS A 115 -8.98 -6.61 1.14
N MET A 116 -10.13 -6.88 1.77
CA MET A 116 -10.83 -5.86 2.58
C MET A 116 -10.00 -5.40 3.79
N ARG A 117 -9.11 -6.25 4.32
CA ARG A 117 -8.18 -5.89 5.38
C ARG A 117 -6.95 -5.18 4.85
N ASP A 118 -6.46 -5.56 3.67
CA ASP A 118 -5.36 -4.87 2.96
C ASP A 118 -5.64 -3.38 2.74
N VAL A 119 -6.91 -2.99 2.54
CA VAL A 119 -7.34 -1.58 2.48
C VAL A 119 -6.79 -0.74 3.64
N LEU A 120 -6.81 -1.28 4.87
CA LEU A 120 -6.32 -0.55 6.05
C LEU A 120 -4.80 -0.41 6.03
N ILE A 121 -4.10 -1.46 5.62
CA ILE A 121 -2.65 -1.48 5.51
C ILE A 121 -2.18 -0.50 4.43
N GLU A 122 -2.86 -0.49 3.29
CA GLU A 122 -2.59 0.42 2.18
C GLU A 122 -2.77 1.88 2.60
N LEU A 123 -3.84 2.22 3.32
CA LEU A 123 -4.03 3.57 3.84
C LEU A 123 -2.91 3.97 4.81
N MET A 124 -2.47 3.07 5.69
CA MET A 124 -1.35 3.33 6.60
C MET A 124 -0.04 3.53 5.84
N LEU A 125 0.25 2.68 4.86
CA LEU A 125 1.46 2.80 4.03
C LEU A 125 1.44 4.08 3.19
N PHE A 126 0.32 4.41 2.56
CA PHE A 126 0.18 5.66 1.81
C PHE A 126 0.48 6.87 2.69
N VAL A 127 -0.02 6.90 3.93
CA VAL A 127 0.32 7.96 4.89
C VAL A 127 1.83 7.99 5.15
N VAL A 128 2.44 6.86 5.52
CA VAL A 128 3.88 6.80 5.81
C VAL A 128 4.70 7.30 4.62
N VAL A 129 4.42 6.80 3.43
CA VAL A 129 5.14 7.15 2.21
C VAL A 129 4.92 8.61 1.84
N SER A 130 3.67 9.08 1.86
CA SER A 130 3.33 10.47 1.58
C SER A 130 4.10 11.45 2.48
N PHE A 131 4.12 11.22 3.78
CA PHE A 131 4.84 12.08 4.71
C PHE A 131 6.36 11.92 4.62
N SER A 132 6.86 10.82 4.07
CA SER A 132 8.30 10.61 3.83
C SER A 132 8.83 11.41 2.63
N ILE A 133 8.02 11.60 1.59
CA ILE A 133 8.46 12.21 0.32
C ILE A 133 8.01 13.66 0.10
N ARG A 134 6.95 14.13 0.77
CA ARG A 134 6.34 15.45 0.47
C ARG A 134 7.29 16.66 0.46
N TRP A 135 8.44 16.57 1.13
CA TRP A 135 9.32 17.69 1.44
C TRP A 135 10.01 18.33 0.24
N TRP A 136 10.12 17.62 -0.88
CA TRP A 136 10.77 18.11 -2.10
C TRP A 136 9.78 18.53 -3.19
N SER A 137 8.47 18.42 -2.95
CA SER A 137 7.43 18.94 -3.83
C SER A 137 7.47 20.48 -3.84
N VAL A 138 7.26 21.08 -5.01
CA VAL A 138 7.29 22.55 -5.16
C VAL A 138 5.99 23.15 -4.67
N ASN A 139 4.85 22.56 -5.05
CA ASN A 139 3.52 23.13 -4.83
C ASN A 139 2.71 22.39 -3.75
N CYS A 140 2.88 21.08 -3.64
CA CYS A 140 2.06 20.23 -2.77
C CYS A 140 2.66 19.93 -1.39
N ARG A 141 3.90 20.38 -1.07
CA ARG A 141 4.62 20.01 0.18
C ARG A 141 3.87 20.28 1.49
N HIS A 142 3.00 21.29 1.52
CA HIS A 142 2.19 21.67 2.69
C HIS A 142 0.84 20.92 2.73
N THR A 143 0.66 19.89 1.91
CA THR A 143 -0.52 19.01 1.93
C THR A 143 -0.12 17.66 2.53
N PRO A 144 -0.96 17.02 3.39
CA PRO A 144 -2.33 17.38 3.76
C PRO A 144 -2.49 18.41 4.88
N ILE A 145 -1.44 18.69 5.66
CA ILE A 145 -1.49 19.62 6.80
C ILE A 145 -0.83 20.95 6.40
N PRO A 146 -1.60 22.04 6.23
CA PRO A 146 -1.06 23.37 5.93
C PRO A 146 -0.26 23.91 7.12
N GLU A 147 0.71 24.80 6.83
CA GLU A 147 1.48 25.54 7.85
C GLU A 147 0.63 26.57 8.59
#